data_AF-A0A059G6Z5-F1
#
_entry.id   AF-A0A059G6Z5-F1
#
_cell.length_a   1.000
_cell.length_b   1.000
_cell.length_c   1.000
_cell.angle_alpha   90.00
_cell.angle_beta   90.00
_cell.angle_gamma   90.00
#
_symmetry.space_group_name_H-M   'P 1'
#
loop_
_entity.id
_entity.type
_entity.pdbx_description
1 polymer ?
#
loop_
_entity_poly.entity_id
_entity_poly.type
_entity_poly.pdbx_seq_one_letter_code
_entity_poly.pdbx_strand_id
1 'polypeptide(L)'
;MVSINRLLSEIGAPIAFRHLPFRKIPFSMYDDALERALGLGLVVGAGVDYAKMPNSQTRVRSQHVFRVVTFKSGSVHLFDDSGECSPPELNLGFEDLTKAIIAAGDGWWLIGEPASLEQVGGL
;
A
#
# COMPACT_ATOMS: atom_id res chain seq x y z
N MET A 1 13.14 -13.76 -12.53
CA MET A 1 11.98 -13.16 -11.84
C MET A 1 11.19 -12.38 -12.88
N VAL A 2 9.93 -12.72 -13.14
CA VAL A 2 9.12 -11.97 -14.13
C VAL A 2 8.65 -10.68 -13.46
N SER A 3 8.80 -9.54 -14.15
CA SER A 3 8.28 -8.26 -13.68
C SER A 3 6.75 -8.25 -13.79
N ILE A 4 6.04 -7.81 -12.74
CA ILE A 4 4.57 -7.67 -12.77
C ILE A 4 4.13 -6.81 -13.96
N ASN A 5 4.85 -5.73 -14.27
CA ASN A 5 4.57 -4.89 -15.44
C ASN A 5 4.70 -5.63 -16.77
N ARG A 6 5.63 -6.57 -16.86
CA ARG A 6 5.75 -7.41 -18.05
C ARG A 6 4.53 -8.31 -18.20
N LEU A 7 4.08 -8.95 -17.10
CA LEU A 7 2.86 -9.78 -17.12
C LEU A 7 1.62 -8.95 -17.49
N LEU A 8 1.46 -7.77 -16.89
CA LEU A 8 0.35 -6.85 -17.19
C LEU A 8 0.34 -6.44 -18.66
N SER A 9 1.52 -6.14 -19.23
CA SER A 9 1.64 -5.84 -20.65
C SER A 9 1.35 -7.06 -21.55
N GLU A 10 1.78 -8.26 -21.16
CA GLU A 10 1.55 -9.50 -21.93
C GLU A 10 0.06 -9.86 -22.00
N ILE A 11 -0.72 -9.55 -20.97
CA ILE A 11 -2.19 -9.73 -20.96
C ILE A 11 -2.95 -8.53 -21.54
N GLY A 12 -2.26 -7.49 -22.02
CA GLY A 12 -2.88 -6.28 -22.56
C GLY A 12 -3.65 -5.45 -21.54
N ALA A 13 -3.32 -5.55 -20.25
CA ALA A 13 -3.98 -4.78 -19.21
C ALA A 13 -3.58 -3.29 -19.31
N PRO A 14 -4.54 -2.35 -19.27
CA PRO A 14 -4.27 -0.92 -19.40
C PRO A 14 -3.74 -0.30 -18.09
N ILE A 15 -3.05 -1.08 -17.26
CA ILE A 15 -2.56 -0.69 -15.95
C ILE A 15 -1.09 -1.08 -15.79
N ALA A 16 -0.39 -0.33 -14.96
CA ALA A 16 0.94 -0.63 -14.50
C ALA A 16 0.97 -0.72 -12.97
N PHE A 17 2.10 -1.21 -12.48
CA PHE A 17 2.40 -1.49 -11.09
C PHE A 17 3.71 -0.82 -10.71
N ARG A 18 3.72 -0.13 -9.57
CA ARG A 18 4.95 0.38 -8.93
C ARG A 18 4.96 -0.01 -7.47
N HIS A 19 6.06 -0.63 -7.05
CA HIS A 19 6.33 -0.89 -5.64
C HIS A 19 7.26 0.18 -5.08
N LEU A 20 6.90 0.77 -3.94
CA LEU A 20 7.66 1.75 -3.21
C LEU A 20 8.08 1.15 -1.85
N PRO A 21 9.27 0.53 -1.76
CA PRO A 21 9.74 -0.08 -0.52
C PRO A 21 9.94 0.97 0.56
N PHE A 22 9.40 0.72 1.75
CA PHE A 22 9.31 1.71 2.82
C PHE A 22 10.68 2.22 3.34
N ARG A 23 11.76 1.47 3.08
CA ARG A 23 13.12 1.76 3.58
C ARG A 23 13.93 2.73 2.71
N LYS A 24 13.40 3.19 1.57
CA LYS A 24 14.21 3.92 0.57
C LYS A 24 14.23 5.44 0.74
N ILE A 25 13.23 6.05 1.37
CA ILE A 25 13.09 7.51 1.46
C ILE A 25 12.58 7.95 2.85
N PRO A 26 12.81 9.23 3.22
CA PRO A 26 12.23 9.83 4.40
C PRO A 26 10.71 9.74 4.42
N PHE A 27 10.18 9.52 5.62
CA PHE A 27 8.77 9.25 5.83
C PHE A 27 7.83 10.35 5.30
N SER A 28 8.20 11.62 5.52
CA SER A 28 7.46 12.78 5.05
C SER A 28 7.27 12.82 3.52
N MET A 29 8.13 12.14 2.75
CA MET A 29 8.00 12.07 1.30
C MET A 29 6.97 11.03 0.84
N TYR A 30 6.61 10.07 1.70
CA TYR A 30 5.51 9.14 1.39
C TYR A 30 4.16 9.82 1.53
N ASP A 31 3.96 10.72 2.49
CA ASP A 31 2.67 11.39 2.71
C ASP A 31 2.23 12.12 1.42
N ASP A 32 3.09 12.98 0.89
CA ASP A 32 2.86 13.70 -0.36
C ASP A 32 2.65 12.75 -1.55
N ALA A 33 3.40 11.65 -1.61
CA ALA A 33 3.30 10.68 -2.69
C ALA A 33 1.99 9.89 -2.65
N LEU A 34 1.54 9.49 -1.46
CA LEU A 34 0.31 8.72 -1.27
C LEU A 34 -0.94 9.59 -1.47
N GLU A 35 -0.94 10.81 -0.92
CA GLU A 35 -2.01 11.77 -1.18
C GLU A 35 -2.13 12.08 -2.68
N ARG A 36 -1.01 12.29 -3.35
CA ARG A 36 -0.99 12.47 -4.81
C ARG A 36 -1.47 11.24 -5.56
N ALA A 37 -1.01 10.04 -5.18
CA ALA A 37 -1.41 8.79 -5.82
C ALA A 37 -2.94 8.59 -5.75
N LEU A 38 -3.51 8.78 -4.57
CA LEU A 38 -4.96 8.72 -4.36
C LEU A 38 -5.69 9.81 -5.16
N GLY A 39 -5.15 11.04 -5.20
CA GLY A 39 -5.71 12.15 -5.98
C GLY A 39 -5.68 11.92 -7.50
N LEU A 40 -4.73 11.13 -8.00
CA LEU A 40 -4.64 10.68 -9.39
C LEU A 40 -5.54 9.47 -9.70
N GLY A 41 -6.31 8.97 -8.72
CA GLY A 41 -7.17 7.81 -8.87
C GLY A 41 -6.43 6.48 -8.89
N LEU A 42 -5.18 6.43 -8.43
CA LEU A 42 -4.45 5.17 -8.31
C LEU A 42 -5.01 4.33 -7.16
N VAL A 43 -4.99 3.01 -7.35
CA VAL A 43 -5.20 2.06 -6.25
C VAL A 43 -3.89 1.95 -5.48
N VAL A 44 -3.96 2.24 -4.19
CA VAL A 44 -2.82 2.21 -3.28
C VAL A 44 -3.00 1.06 -2.29
N GLY A 45 -2.00 0.20 -2.17
CA GLY A 45 -1.94 -0.89 -1.20
C GLY A 45 -0.81 -0.67 -0.18
N ALA A 46 -1.03 -1.11 1.05
CA ALA A 46 -0.03 -1.14 2.12
C ALA A 46 0.34 -2.59 2.43
N GLY A 47 1.58 -2.98 2.13
CA GLY A 47 2.12 -4.28 2.50
C GLY A 47 2.50 -4.31 3.99
N VAL A 48 1.81 -5.12 4.78
CA VAL A 48 1.95 -5.17 6.24
C VAL A 48 2.19 -6.58 6.76
N ASP A 49 2.76 -6.67 7.96
CA ASP A 49 2.64 -7.88 8.78
C ASP A 49 1.35 -7.78 9.57
N TYR A 50 0.34 -8.56 9.19
CA TYR A 50 -0.97 -8.56 9.82
C TYR A 50 -0.90 -8.88 11.31
N ALA A 51 0.08 -9.67 11.77
CA ALA A 51 0.28 -9.96 13.19
C ALA A 51 0.74 -8.76 14.02
N LYS A 52 1.15 -7.66 13.36
CA LYS A 52 1.54 -6.39 13.98
C LYS A 52 0.45 -5.33 13.92
N MET A 53 -0.70 -5.65 13.33
CA MET A 53 -1.84 -4.76 13.30
C MET A 53 -2.53 -4.74 14.67
N PRO A 54 -3.03 -3.57 15.16
CA PRO A 54 -3.58 -3.43 16.51
C PRO A 54 -4.70 -4.42 16.89
N ASN A 55 -5.48 -4.88 15.90
CA ASN A 55 -6.62 -5.78 16.10
C ASN A 55 -6.35 -7.23 15.71
N SER A 56 -5.09 -7.59 15.46
CA SER A 56 -4.75 -8.93 15.01
C SER A 56 -4.91 -9.97 16.11
N GLN A 57 -5.66 -11.03 15.81
CA GLN A 57 -5.82 -12.18 16.70
C GLN A 57 -4.67 -13.19 16.57
N THR A 58 -3.89 -13.09 15.49
CA THR A 58 -2.75 -13.98 15.26
C THR A 58 -1.44 -13.31 15.66
N ARG A 59 -0.54 -14.08 16.28
CA ARG A 59 0.84 -13.67 16.56
C ARG A 59 1.83 -14.23 15.54
N VAL A 60 1.34 -15.03 14.59
CA VAL A 60 2.16 -15.64 13.53
C VAL A 60 2.29 -14.62 12.40
N ARG A 61 3.54 -14.31 12.01
CA ARG A 61 3.82 -13.40 10.90
C ARG A 61 2.99 -13.79 9.68
N SER A 62 2.23 -12.82 9.18
CA SER A 62 1.38 -13.01 7.99
C SER A 62 1.48 -11.77 7.13
N GLN A 63 2.09 -11.90 5.95
CA GLN A 63 2.17 -10.78 5.01
C GLN A 63 0.80 -10.58 4.38
N HIS A 64 0.34 -9.33 4.38
CA HIS A 64 -0.95 -8.95 3.84
C HIS A 64 -0.87 -7.61 3.12
N VAL A 65 -1.77 -7.37 2.16
CA VAL A 65 -1.90 -6.07 1.51
C VAL A 65 -3.30 -5.53 1.76
N PHE A 66 -3.39 -4.41 2.47
CA PHE A 66 -4.63 -3.65 2.58
C PHE A 66 -4.69 -2.57 1.52
N ARG A 67 -5.85 -2.32 0.93
CA ARG A 67 -6.07 -1.14 0.10
C ARG A 67 -6.26 0.09 0.98
N VAL A 68 -5.59 1.18 0.64
CA VAL A 68 -5.78 2.49 1.26
C VAL A 68 -7.01 3.14 0.65
N VAL A 69 -8.01 3.41 1.49
CA VAL A 69 -9.26 4.09 1.12
C VAL A 69 -9.09 5.59 1.24
N THR A 70 -8.58 6.04 2.38
CA THR A 70 -8.23 7.45 2.60
C THR A 70 -6.95 7.57 3.40
N PHE A 71 -6.19 8.62 3.10
CA PHE A 71 -5.00 9.02 3.82
C PHE A 71 -5.19 10.48 4.25
N LYS A 72 -5.17 10.75 5.56
CA LYS A 72 -5.31 12.10 6.13
C LYS A 72 -4.32 12.24 7.28
N SER A 73 -3.79 13.43 7.48
CA SER A 73 -2.77 13.71 8.51
C SER A 73 -3.10 13.02 9.85
N GLY A 74 -2.30 12.00 10.21
CA GLY A 74 -2.41 11.22 11.43
C GLY A 74 -3.23 9.92 11.38
N SER A 75 -4.06 9.70 10.36
CA SER A 75 -4.92 8.51 10.25
C SER A 75 -5.01 7.96 8.83
N VAL A 76 -5.05 6.63 8.73
CA VAL A 76 -5.22 5.90 7.47
C VAL A 76 -6.41 4.97 7.57
N HIS A 77 -7.31 5.06 6.59
CA HIS A 77 -8.42 4.13 6.44
C HIS A 77 -8.04 3.07 5.41
N LEU A 78 -8.09 1.82 5.85
CA LEU A 78 -7.71 0.65 5.10
C LEU A 78 -8.93 -0.24 4.86
N PHE A 79 -8.92 -0.94 3.74
CA PHE A 79 -9.89 -1.95 3.37
C PHE A 79 -9.18 -3.26 3.02
N ASP A 80 -9.70 -4.37 3.52
CA ASP A 80 -9.22 -5.70 3.20
C ASP A 80 -10.00 -6.29 2.01
N ASP A 81 -9.36 -6.31 0.84
CA ASP A 81 -9.96 -6.91 -0.37
C ASP A 81 -9.92 -8.46 -0.35
N SER A 82 -9.25 -9.13 0.61
CA SER A 82 -9.24 -10.60 0.70
C SER A 82 -10.47 -11.18 1.40
N GLY A 83 -11.15 -10.39 2.23
CA GLY A 83 -12.26 -10.84 3.08
C GLY A 83 -11.83 -11.62 4.32
N GLU A 84 -10.53 -11.63 4.67
CA GLU A 84 -10.02 -12.30 5.86
C GLU A 84 -10.22 -11.47 7.14
N CYS A 85 -10.33 -10.14 7.02
CA CYS A 85 -10.56 -9.22 8.13
C CYS A 85 -12.06 -8.98 8.39
N SER A 86 -12.45 -9.01 9.67
CA SER A 86 -13.79 -8.67 10.13
C SER A 86 -13.70 -7.74 11.36
N PRO A 87 -14.11 -6.46 11.25
CA PRO A 87 -14.64 -5.81 10.05
C PRO A 87 -13.57 -5.66 8.94
N PRO A 88 -13.97 -5.60 7.65
CA PRO A 88 -13.02 -5.47 6.54
C PRO A 88 -12.34 -4.10 6.48
N GLU A 89 -12.88 -3.13 7.22
CA GLU A 89 -12.36 -1.78 7.31
C GLU A 89 -11.59 -1.55 8.61
N LEU A 90 -10.41 -0.95 8.50
CA LEU A 90 -9.58 -0.57 9.63
C LEU A 90 -9.24 0.90 9.55
N ASN A 91 -9.46 1.64 10.63
CA ASN A 91 -8.96 3.01 10.77
C ASN A 91 -7.83 3.01 11.80
N LEU A 92 -6.63 3.35 11.36
CA LEU A 92 -5.41 3.21 12.14
C LEU A 92 -4.64 4.51 12.22
N GLY A 93 -3.93 4.70 13.33
CA GLY A 93 -2.89 5.71 13.42
C GLY A 93 -1.75 5.39 12.47
N PHE A 94 -1.18 6.42 11.86
CA PHE A 94 -0.13 6.26 10.85
C PHE A 94 1.14 5.59 11.39
N GLU A 95 1.47 5.81 12.67
CA GLU A 95 2.59 5.15 13.34
C GLU A 95 2.41 3.62 13.42
N ASP A 96 1.19 3.16 13.67
CA ASP A 96 0.92 1.72 13.83
C ASP A 96 0.96 1.01 12.48
N LEU A 97 0.42 1.64 11.43
CA LEU A 97 0.58 1.14 10.07
C LEU A 97 2.07 1.07 9.69
N THR A 98 2.84 2.11 10.01
CA THR A 98 4.27 2.17 9.73
C THR A 98 5.05 1.02 10.38
N LYS A 99 4.79 0.74 11.66
CA LYS A 99 5.40 -0.39 12.37
C LYS A 99 5.07 -1.72 11.67
N ALA A 100 3.83 -1.89 11.23
CA ALA A 100 3.39 -3.10 10.54
C ALA A 100 4.05 -3.26 9.15
N ILE A 101 4.19 -2.18 8.38
CA ILE A 101 4.91 -2.18 7.09
C ILE A 101 6.40 -2.54 7.28
N ILE A 102 7.05 -1.91 8.26
CA ILE A 102 8.47 -2.16 8.56
C ILE A 102 8.69 -3.62 8.97
N ALA A 103 7.82 -4.17 9.80
CA ALA A 103 7.86 -5.56 10.23
C ALA A 103 7.64 -6.54 9.06
N ALA A 104 6.80 -6.17 8.09
CA ALA A 104 6.64 -6.94 6.85
C ALA A 104 7.93 -6.98 6.01
N GLY A 105 8.72 -5.91 6.08
CA GLY A 105 9.84 -5.65 5.17
C GLY A 105 9.39 -5.19 3.78
N ASP A 106 8.21 -4.58 3.70
CA ASP A 106 7.51 -4.26 2.44
C ASP A 106 7.41 -2.73 2.26
N GLY A 107 6.32 -2.25 1.67
CA GLY A 107 6.06 -0.84 1.40
C GLY A 107 4.71 -0.61 0.74
N TRP A 108 4.65 0.38 -0.15
CA TRP A 108 3.44 0.79 -0.84
C TRP A 108 3.35 0.19 -2.23
N TRP A 109 2.15 -0.21 -2.61
CA TRP A 109 1.83 -0.83 -3.88
C TRP A 109 0.94 0.14 -4.64
N LEU A 110 1.40 0.65 -5.77
CA LEU A 110 0.63 1.58 -6.60
C LEU A 110 0.20 0.87 -7.89
N ILE A 111 -1.09 0.91 -8.19
CA ILE A 111 -1.69 0.30 -9.38
C ILE A 111 -2.57 1.34 -10.08
N GLY A 112 -2.43 1.46 -11.39
CA GLY A 112 -3.29 2.31 -12.21
C GLY A 112 -2.68 2.62 -13.56
N GLU A 113 -3.14 3.69 -14.21
CA GLU A 113 -2.62 4.07 -15.52
C GLU A 113 -1.12 4.41 -15.47
N PRO A 114 -0.30 3.96 -16.45
CA PRO A 114 1.13 4.24 -16.47
C PRO A 114 1.47 5.73 -16.34
N ALA A 115 0.75 6.59 -17.06
CA ALA A 115 0.96 8.05 -17.02
C ALA A 115 0.68 8.66 -15.64
N SER A 116 -0.25 8.10 -14.88
CA SER A 116 -0.54 8.53 -13.50
C SER A 116 0.58 8.11 -12.55
N LEU A 117 1.15 6.91 -12.73
CA LEU A 117 2.26 6.42 -11.89
C LEU A 117 3.54 7.25 -12.04
N GLU A 118 3.80 7.78 -13.24
CA GLU A 118 4.94 8.68 -13.50
C GLU A 118 4.82 10.02 -12.77
N GLN A 119 3.60 10.46 -12.45
CA GLN A 119 3.33 11.73 -11.76
C GLN A 119 3.48 11.64 -10.23
N VAL A 120 3.46 10.42 -9.69
CA VAL A 120 3.72 10.14 -8.26
C VAL A 120 5.22 10.21 -7.99
N GLY A 121 5.82 11.39 -8.14
CA GLY A 121 7.16 11.77 -7.67
C GLY A 121 8.36 10.93 -8.16
N GLY A 122 9.49 11.60 -8.40
CA GLY A 122 10.79 10.95 -8.56
C GLY A 122 11.33 10.41 -7.23
N LEU A 123 10.64 9.42 -6.66
CA LEU A 123 11.10 8.57 -5.56
C LEU A 123 11.89 7.38 -6.10
#